data_AF-A0AAE2PWB8-F1
#
_entry.id   AF-A0AAE2PWB8-F1
#
_cell.length_a   1.000
_cell.length_b   1.000
_cell.length_c   1.000
_cell.angle_alpha   90.00
_cell.angle_beta   90.00
_cell.angle_gamma   90.00
#
_symmetry.space_group_name_H-M   'P 1'
#
loop_
_entity.id
_entity.type
_entity.pdbx_description
1 polymer ?
#
loop_
_entity_poly.entity_id
_entity_poly.type
_entity_poly.pdbx_seq_one_letter_code
_entity_poly.pdbx_strand_id
1 'polypeptide(L)'
;MFPPMANPNLEISAAEFERLVRDWILKQGGELTSLEVKHDVKVEAYDSTYQIDVLAKFQAFAGAEFIVLIECKKYRNAVERELVQVLHDKVRSVGAHKGMLFTTTGFQSGAIKYAKAHGIALVSIIEGAATYETRSAFPVAAQPPAWLNLPKFALWHVGENDAGSISMKSLGRASTEISDMLGN
;
A
#
# COMPACT_ATOMS: atom_id res chain seq x y z
N MET A 1 -16.16 3.59 14.11
CA MET A 1 -15.43 2.35 14.47
C MET A 1 -15.02 1.71 13.16
N PHE A 2 -13.73 1.68 12.83
CA PHE A 2 -13.25 0.97 11.64
C PHE A 2 -13.58 -0.52 11.78
N PRO A 3 -14.05 -1.21 10.73
CA PRO A 3 -14.24 -2.65 10.82
C PRO A 3 -12.88 -3.33 11.09
N PRO A 4 -12.84 -4.43 11.86
CA PRO A 4 -11.61 -5.17 12.14
C PRO A 4 -11.18 -5.92 10.86
N MET A 5 -10.57 -5.19 9.93
CA MET A 5 -10.12 -5.67 8.61
C MET A 5 -8.70 -6.22 8.62
N ALA A 6 -7.98 -6.09 9.74
CA ALA A 6 -6.69 -6.72 9.89
C ALA A 6 -6.91 -8.16 10.35
N ASN A 7 -6.58 -9.15 9.50
CA ASN A 7 -6.22 -10.46 10.01
C ASN A 7 -4.82 -10.30 10.63
N PRO A 8 -4.66 -10.30 11.97
CA PRO A 8 -3.34 -10.18 12.60
C PRO A 8 -2.43 -11.38 12.28
N ASN A 9 -3.00 -12.45 11.72
CA ASN A 9 -2.33 -13.71 11.37
C ASN A 9 -2.02 -13.80 9.87
N LEU A 10 -1.62 -12.69 9.23
CA LEU A 10 -0.91 -12.80 7.96
C LEU A 10 0.39 -13.56 8.24
N GLU A 11 0.43 -14.85 7.88
CA GLU A 11 1.59 -15.73 7.94
C GLU A 11 2.61 -15.33 6.85
N ILE A 12 3.14 -14.11 6.99
CA ILE A 12 4.19 -13.52 6.17
C ILE A 12 5.21 -12.88 7.11
N SER A 13 6.50 -13.13 6.95
CA SER A 13 7.51 -12.37 7.69
C SER A 13 7.56 -10.91 7.23
N ALA A 14 8.14 -10.01 8.03
CA ALA A 14 8.33 -8.61 7.63
C ALA A 14 9.12 -8.51 6.31
N ALA A 15 10.20 -9.29 6.19
CA ALA A 15 11.02 -9.33 4.97
C ALA A 15 10.27 -9.88 3.75
N GLU A 16 9.38 -10.86 3.93
CA GLU A 16 8.53 -11.33 2.83
C GLU A 16 7.48 -10.30 2.43
N PHE A 17 6.93 -9.54 3.39
CA PHE A 17 6.03 -8.43 3.10
C PHE A 17 6.71 -7.33 2.30
N GLU A 18 7.94 -6.96 2.68
CA GLU A 18 8.76 -5.99 1.93
C GLU A 18 9.04 -6.46 0.51
N ARG A 19 9.42 -7.74 0.33
CA ARG A 19 9.61 -8.34 -1.00
C ARG A 19 8.33 -8.32 -1.84
N LEU A 20 7.19 -8.60 -1.22
CA LEU A 20 5.88 -8.51 -1.88
C LEU A 20 5.58 -7.08 -2.35
N VAL A 21 5.84 -6.09 -1.51
CA VAL A 21 5.68 -4.67 -1.88
C VAL A 21 6.63 -4.30 -3.01
N ARG A 22 7.90 -4.72 -2.96
CA ARG A 22 8.88 -4.51 -4.04
C ARG A 22 8.40 -5.10 -5.37
N ASP A 23 7.93 -6.35 -5.36
CA ASP A 23 7.40 -7.01 -6.55
C ASP A 23 6.13 -6.32 -7.07
N TRP A 24 5.27 -5.84 -6.16
CA TRP A 24 4.06 -5.10 -6.52
C TRP A 24 4.40 -3.77 -7.21
N ILE A 25 5.31 -2.97 -6.63
CA ILE A 25 5.76 -1.70 -7.21
C ILE A 25 6.37 -1.93 -8.59
N LEU A 26 7.23 -2.95 -8.74
CA LEU A 26 7.84 -3.30 -10.02
C LEU A 26 6.78 -3.63 -11.08
N LYS A 27 5.74 -4.41 -10.71
CA LYS A 27 4.63 -4.75 -11.61
C LYS A 27 3.75 -3.56 -11.99
N GLN A 28 3.56 -2.59 -11.09
CA GLN A 28 2.81 -1.36 -11.38
C GLN A 28 3.60 -0.37 -12.24
N GLY A 29 4.90 -0.59 -12.41
CA GLY A 29 5.80 0.27 -13.17
C GLY A 29 5.40 0.57 -14.61
N GLY A 30 4.65 -0.32 -15.27
CA GLY A 30 4.17 -0.11 -16.64
C GLY A 30 5.31 0.24 -17.61
N GLU A 31 5.18 1.38 -18.29
CA GLU A 31 6.12 1.87 -19.30
C GLU A 31 7.16 2.88 -18.75
N LEU A 32 7.33 2.96 -17.43
CA LEU A 32 8.34 3.84 -16.83
C LEU A 32 9.74 3.49 -17.33
N THR A 33 10.47 4.50 -17.79
CA THR A 33 11.82 4.33 -18.32
C THR A 33 12.82 4.10 -17.18
N SER A 34 13.77 3.20 -17.37
CA SER A 34 14.84 2.93 -16.39
C SER A 34 14.32 2.59 -14.98
N LEU A 35 13.15 1.94 -14.89
CA LEU A 35 12.59 1.56 -13.60
C LEU A 35 13.47 0.52 -12.92
N GLU A 36 13.94 0.87 -11.73
CA GLU A 36 14.63 0.00 -10.80
C GLU A 36 13.88 -0.02 -9.47
N VAL A 37 13.61 -1.21 -8.94
CA VAL A 37 12.98 -1.38 -7.63
C VAL A 37 13.80 -2.36 -6.81
N LYS A 38 14.46 -1.86 -5.77
CA LYS A 38 15.36 -2.62 -4.91
C LYS A 38 14.78 -2.79 -3.51
N HIS A 39 15.01 -3.95 -2.91
CA HIS A 39 14.66 -4.28 -1.53
C HIS A 39 15.90 -4.12 -0.64
N ASP A 40 15.72 -3.71 0.61
CA ASP A 40 16.75 -3.67 1.66
C ASP A 40 17.98 -2.82 1.28
N VAL A 41 17.76 -1.53 1.01
CA VAL A 41 18.80 -0.62 0.51
C VAL A 41 19.24 0.39 1.57
N LYS A 42 20.55 0.53 1.74
CA LYS A 42 21.16 1.66 2.46
C LYS A 42 21.34 2.85 1.52
N VAL A 43 20.81 4.00 1.92
CA VAL A 43 20.90 5.25 1.18
C VAL A 43 21.62 6.28 2.03
N GLU A 44 22.75 6.76 1.53
CA GLU A 44 23.48 7.86 2.16
C GLU A 44 22.76 9.19 1.92
N ALA A 45 22.62 9.98 2.98
CA ALA A 45 22.15 11.35 2.94
C ALA A 45 23.14 12.25 3.67
N TYR A 46 22.86 13.55 3.70
CA TYR A 46 23.79 14.52 4.30
C TYR A 46 23.88 14.40 5.83
N ASP A 47 22.86 13.86 6.49
CA ASP A 47 22.77 13.77 7.96
C ASP A 47 22.94 12.34 8.51
N SER A 48 22.69 11.31 7.69
CA SER A 48 22.79 9.91 8.10
C SER A 48 22.75 8.95 6.92
N THR A 49 23.00 7.68 7.21
CA THR A 49 22.71 6.56 6.31
C THR A 49 21.37 5.96 6.69
N TYR A 50 20.41 5.97 5.77
CA TYR A 50 19.08 5.41 6.00
C TYR A 50 18.95 4.02 5.43
N GLN A 51 18.50 3.08 6.26
CA GLN A 51 17.94 1.82 5.78
C GLN A 51 16.53 2.09 5.23
N ILE A 52 16.31 1.69 3.98
CA ILE A 52 15.05 1.83 3.25
C ILE A 52 14.59 0.43 2.83
N ASP A 53 13.36 0.09 3.22
CA ASP A 53 12.80 -1.24 2.96
C ASP A 53 12.67 -1.50 1.45
N VAL A 54 12.13 -0.55 0.70
CA VAL A 54 12.08 -0.60 -0.76
C VAL A 54 12.41 0.76 -1.37
N LEU A 55 13.34 0.78 -2.32
CA LEU A 55 13.73 1.97 -3.08
C LEU A 55 13.32 1.79 -4.53
N ALA A 56 12.52 2.73 -5.06
CA ALA A 56 12.21 2.78 -6.48
C ALA A 56 12.85 4.02 -7.12
N LYS A 57 13.51 3.81 -8.28
CA LYS A 57 14.05 4.87 -9.13
C LYS A 57 13.55 4.67 -10.54
N PHE A 58 13.20 5.75 -11.22
CA PHE A 58 12.79 5.71 -12.62
C PHE A 58 12.98 7.07 -13.27
N GLN A 59 12.88 7.09 -14.61
CA GLN A 59 12.87 8.31 -15.39
C GLN A 59 11.50 8.58 -16.00
N ALA A 60 11.10 9.84 -16.00
CA ALA A 60 9.92 10.35 -16.68
C ALA A 60 10.23 11.71 -17.34
N PHE A 61 9.27 12.28 -18.09
CA PHE A 61 9.38 13.61 -18.70
C PHE A 61 10.70 13.85 -19.44
N ALA A 62 11.04 12.96 -20.38
CA ALA A 62 12.28 13.04 -21.17
C ALA A 62 13.58 12.94 -20.35
N GLY A 63 13.62 12.08 -19.33
CA GLY A 63 14.84 11.66 -18.64
C GLY A 63 15.03 12.21 -17.22
N ALA A 64 14.06 12.98 -16.70
CA ALA A 64 14.07 13.43 -15.32
C ALA A 64 13.98 12.24 -14.35
N GLU A 65 14.94 12.14 -13.42
CA GLU A 65 15.01 11.06 -12.44
C GLU A 65 14.07 11.32 -11.26
N PHE A 66 13.29 10.31 -10.88
CA PHE A 66 12.44 10.29 -9.71
C PHE A 66 12.91 9.21 -8.75
N ILE A 67 12.93 9.56 -7.46
CA ILE A 67 13.30 8.67 -6.36
C ILE A 67 12.09 8.56 -5.43
N VAL A 68 11.69 7.32 -5.15
CA VAL A 68 10.59 7.00 -4.23
C VAL A 68 11.13 6.13 -3.10
N LEU A 69 11.00 6.61 -1.87
CA LEU A 69 11.32 5.84 -0.66
C LEU A 69 10.06 5.14 -0.17
N ILE A 70 10.17 3.85 0.12
CA ILE A 70 9.05 3.03 0.54
C ILE A 70 9.41 2.30 1.82
N GLU A 71 8.58 2.50 2.84
CA GLU A 71 8.67 1.84 4.14
C GLU A 71 7.52 0.85 4.31
N CYS A 72 7.82 -0.32 4.86
CA CYS A 72 6.88 -1.38 5.12
C CYS A 72 6.76 -1.60 6.63
N LYS A 73 5.53 -1.71 7.13
CA LYS A 73 5.26 -1.94 8.55
C LYS A 73 4.25 -3.06 8.71
N LYS A 74 4.75 -4.27 8.95
CA LYS A 74 3.94 -5.44 9.33
C LYS A 74 3.56 -5.36 10.81
N TYR A 75 2.53 -4.59 11.13
CA TYR A 75 2.11 -4.34 12.51
C TYR A 75 0.81 -5.10 12.85
N ARG A 76 0.51 -5.18 14.14
CA ARG A 76 -0.80 -5.68 14.65
C ARG A 76 -1.80 -4.54 14.88
N ASN A 77 -1.30 -3.33 15.07
CA ASN A 77 -2.11 -2.14 15.33
C ASN A 77 -2.00 -1.15 14.16
N ALA A 78 -2.88 -0.15 14.15
CA ALA A 78 -2.82 0.93 13.19
C ALA A 78 -1.51 1.72 13.33
N VAL A 79 -0.91 2.11 12.20
CA VAL A 79 0.31 2.90 12.15
C VAL A 79 0.06 4.31 12.67
N GLU A 80 0.93 4.74 13.58
CA GLU A 80 0.90 6.05 14.23
C GLU A 80 1.49 7.14 13.33
N ARG A 81 1.24 8.40 13.70
CA ARG A 81 1.66 9.56 12.91
C ARG A 81 3.18 9.68 12.84
N GLU A 82 3.86 9.32 13.91
CA GLU A 82 5.31 9.41 14.12
C GLU A 82 6.06 8.67 13.00
N LEU A 83 5.58 7.49 12.60
CA LEU A 83 6.20 6.72 11.52
C LEU A 83 6.08 7.42 10.15
N VAL A 84 4.97 8.12 9.90
CA VAL A 84 4.80 8.92 8.68
C VAL A 84 5.72 10.14 8.70
N GLN A 85 5.92 10.76 9.87
CA GLN A 85 6.85 11.88 10.04
C GLN A 85 8.29 11.45 9.78
N VAL A 86 8.71 10.31 10.33
CA VAL A 86 10.04 9.75 10.09
C VAL A 86 10.27 9.50 8.60
N LEU A 87 9.30 8.89 7.89
CA LEU A 87 9.42 8.70 6.44
C LEU A 87 9.50 10.04 5.69
N HIS A 88 8.69 11.03 6.07
CA HIS A 88 8.74 12.35 5.46
C HIS A 88 10.11 13.03 5.64
N ASP A 89 10.72 12.90 6.83
CA ASP A 89 12.06 13.43 7.07
C ASP A 89 13.14 12.68 6.26
N LYS A 90 13.04 11.35 6.13
CA LYS A 90 13.92 10.57 5.22
C LYS A 90 13.82 11.05 3.77
N VAL A 91 12.60 11.29 3.29
CA VAL A 91 12.36 11.80 1.93
C VAL A 91 13.06 13.14 1.73
N ARG A 92 12.93 14.06 2.69
CA ARG A 92 13.58 15.37 2.65
C ARG A 92 15.10 15.26 2.71
N SER A 93 15.62 14.37 3.56
CA SER A 93 17.06 14.23 3.74
C SER A 93 17.76 13.62 2.53
N VAL A 94 17.16 12.57 1.95
CA VAL A 94 17.68 11.92 0.73
C VAL A 94 17.49 12.78 -0.52
N GLY A 95 16.59 13.78 -0.48
CA GLY A 95 16.17 14.50 -1.68
C GLY A 95 15.27 13.65 -2.59
N ALA A 96 14.53 12.71 -1.99
CA ALA A 96 13.57 11.90 -2.72
C ALA A 96 12.30 12.70 -3.06
N HIS A 97 11.59 12.26 -4.10
CA HIS A 97 10.44 12.97 -4.64
C HIS A 97 9.11 12.49 -4.06
N LYS A 98 9.09 11.27 -3.50
CA LYS A 98 7.90 10.66 -2.92
C LYS A 98 8.26 9.70 -1.80
N GLY A 99 7.44 9.72 -0.74
CA GLY A 99 7.41 8.67 0.28
C GLY A 99 6.14 7.84 0.17
N MET A 100 6.25 6.53 0.35
CA MET A 100 5.10 5.63 0.49
C MET A 100 5.26 4.77 1.74
N LEU A 101 4.20 4.63 2.54
CA LEU A 101 4.18 3.73 3.69
C LEU A 101 3.15 2.63 3.48
N PHE A 102 3.63 1.39 3.50
CA PHE A 102 2.83 0.18 3.38
C PHE A 102 2.62 -0.47 4.73
N THR A 103 1.40 -0.95 4.99
CA THR A 103 1.12 -1.72 6.20
C THR A 103 0.12 -2.84 5.95
N THR A 104 0.16 -3.86 6.81
CA THR A 104 -0.81 -4.97 6.84
C THR A 104 -2.08 -4.65 7.65
N THR A 105 -2.15 -3.46 8.24
CA THR A 105 -3.29 -3.00 9.04
C THR A 105 -3.90 -1.74 8.41
N GLY A 106 -3.84 -0.62 9.11
CA GLY A 106 -4.37 0.67 8.73
C GLY A 106 -3.57 1.78 9.39
N PHE A 107 -4.10 2.99 9.35
CA PHE A 107 -3.44 4.19 9.86
C PHE A 107 -4.33 4.90 10.84
N GLN A 108 -3.75 5.50 11.88
CA GLN A 108 -4.48 6.42 12.75
C GLN A 108 -4.90 7.68 11.97
N SER A 109 -6.00 8.32 12.35
CA SER A 109 -6.50 9.53 11.65
C SER A 109 -5.47 10.65 11.61
N GLY A 110 -4.66 10.82 12.66
CA GLY A 110 -3.54 11.77 12.70
C GLY A 110 -2.45 11.47 11.67
N ALA A 111 -2.18 10.20 11.41
CA ALA A 111 -1.22 9.76 10.39
C ALA A 111 -1.74 10.06 8.97
N ILE A 112 -3.03 9.76 8.71
CA ILE A 112 -3.70 10.06 7.43
C ILE A 112 -3.68 11.57 7.16
N LYS A 113 -4.07 12.37 8.15
CA LYS A 113 -4.10 13.84 8.04
C LYS A 113 -2.70 14.40 7.74
N TYR A 114 -1.68 13.92 8.45
CA TYR A 114 -0.29 14.35 8.22
C TYR A 114 0.18 13.94 6.82
N ALA A 115 -0.04 12.69 6.41
CA ALA A 115 0.37 12.20 5.09
C ALA A 115 -0.26 13.01 3.94
N LYS A 116 -1.56 13.31 4.03
CA LYS A 116 -2.29 14.14 3.05
C LYS A 116 -1.67 15.53 2.94
N ALA A 117 -1.36 16.17 4.07
CA ALA A 117 -0.77 17.51 4.10
C ALA A 117 0.66 17.57 3.52
N HIS A 118 1.42 16.47 3.63
CA HIS A 118 2.83 16.41 3.23
C HIS A 118 3.09 15.55 1.98
N GLY A 119 2.04 15.13 1.27
CA GLY A 119 2.16 14.39 0.02
C GLY A 119 2.75 12.98 0.17
N ILE A 120 2.66 12.36 1.35
CA ILE A 120 3.08 10.97 1.58
C ILE A 120 1.94 10.04 1.21
N ALA A 121 2.23 8.96 0.46
CA ALA A 121 1.21 7.96 0.14
C ALA A 121 1.11 6.92 1.27
N LEU A 122 -0.10 6.60 1.68
CA LEU A 122 -0.37 5.56 2.67
C LEU A 122 -1.11 4.41 1.99
N VAL A 123 -0.66 3.18 2.23
CA VAL A 123 -1.18 2.00 1.54
C VAL A 123 -1.38 0.86 2.54
N SER A 124 -2.61 0.37 2.63
CA SER A 124 -2.93 -0.83 3.41
C SER A 124 -3.08 -2.03 2.48
N ILE A 125 -2.31 -3.08 2.74
CA ILE A 125 -2.45 -4.39 2.08
C ILE A 125 -3.15 -5.31 3.07
N ILE A 126 -4.41 -5.62 2.80
CA ILE A 126 -5.17 -6.60 3.57
C ILE A 126 -5.26 -7.91 2.79
N GLU A 127 -5.32 -9.02 3.53
CA GLU A 127 -5.56 -10.34 2.96
C GLU A 127 -6.85 -10.31 2.13
N GLY A 128 -6.81 -10.90 0.93
CA GLY A 128 -7.98 -11.03 0.07
C GLY A 128 -8.98 -12.07 0.59
N ALA A 129 -9.45 -11.93 1.83
CA ALA A 129 -10.69 -12.59 2.26
C ALA A 129 -11.84 -11.63 2.00
N ALA A 130 -12.73 -11.99 1.07
CA ALA A 130 -13.97 -11.22 0.83
C ALA A 130 -14.69 -11.00 2.16
N THR A 131 -14.72 -9.74 2.62
CA THR A 131 -15.48 -9.35 3.80
C THR A 131 -16.84 -8.84 3.31
N TYR A 132 -17.88 -9.65 3.50
CA TYR A 132 -19.27 -9.28 3.17
C TYR A 132 -19.83 -8.34 4.25
N GLU A 133 -20.24 -7.13 3.90
CA GLU A 133 -20.98 -6.23 4.81
C GLU A 133 -22.49 -6.18 4.44
N THR A 134 -23.16 -7.30 4.76
CA THR A 134 -24.62 -7.51 4.96
C THR A 134 -25.61 -7.39 3.78
N ARG A 135 -26.47 -8.42 3.65
CA ARG A 135 -27.95 -8.28 3.64
C ARG A 135 -28.55 -9.51 4.33
N SER A 136 -29.04 -9.32 5.56
CA SER A 136 -30.08 -10.11 6.24
C SER A 136 -30.31 -11.56 5.76
N ALA A 137 -29.43 -12.50 6.12
CA ALA A 137 -29.75 -13.91 6.30
C ALA A 137 -28.58 -14.62 7.00
N PHE A 138 -28.84 -15.20 8.17
CA PHE A 138 -28.00 -16.25 8.74
C PHE A 138 -28.52 -17.61 8.29
N PRO A 139 -27.66 -18.63 8.09
CA PRO A 139 -26.19 -18.60 8.17
C PRO A 139 -25.53 -18.52 6.79
N VAL A 140 -24.44 -17.75 6.69
CA VAL A 140 -23.57 -17.69 5.50
C VAL A 140 -22.51 -18.78 5.62
N ALA A 141 -22.35 -19.59 4.57
CA ALA A 141 -21.35 -20.65 4.51
C ALA A 141 -19.93 -20.09 4.76
N ALA A 142 -19.14 -20.80 5.58
CA ALA A 142 -17.82 -20.37 6.03
C ALA A 142 -16.74 -20.34 4.92
N GLN A 143 -17.06 -20.75 3.70
CA GLN A 143 -16.13 -20.71 2.58
C GLN A 143 -16.72 -19.98 1.37
N PRO A 144 -15.93 -19.10 0.73
CA PRO A 144 -16.33 -18.52 -0.54
C PRO A 144 -16.54 -19.66 -1.58
N PRO A 145 -17.51 -19.51 -2.50
CA PRO A 145 -17.74 -20.51 -3.53
C PRO A 145 -16.48 -20.82 -4.33
N ALA A 146 -16.25 -22.09 -4.68
CA ALA A 146 -15.03 -22.54 -5.37
C ALA A 146 -14.77 -21.86 -6.73
N TRP A 147 -15.78 -21.20 -7.32
CA TRP A 147 -15.66 -20.44 -8.56
C TRP A 147 -15.11 -19.02 -8.36
N LEU A 148 -15.03 -18.53 -7.12
CA LEU A 148 -14.58 -17.18 -6.79
C LEU A 148 -13.06 -17.17 -6.58
N ASN A 149 -12.31 -16.90 -7.64
CA ASN A 149 -10.85 -16.76 -7.60
C ASN A 149 -10.45 -15.33 -7.20
N LEU A 150 -10.35 -15.05 -5.90
CA LEU A 150 -9.88 -13.76 -5.41
C LEU A 150 -8.35 -13.69 -5.42
N PRO A 151 -7.75 -12.55 -5.77
CA PRO A 151 -6.32 -12.36 -5.58
C PRO A 151 -5.98 -12.51 -4.09
N LYS A 152 -4.84 -13.17 -3.81
CA LYS A 152 -4.35 -13.42 -2.44
C LYS A 152 -4.28 -12.13 -1.58
N PHE A 153 -4.11 -10.98 -2.23
CA PHE A 153 -4.09 -9.67 -1.60
C PHE A 153 -4.94 -8.69 -2.41
N ALA A 154 -5.71 -7.85 -1.72
CA ALA A 154 -6.50 -6.79 -2.35
C ALA A 154 -6.02 -5.42 -1.85
N LEU A 155 -5.80 -4.50 -2.79
CA LEU A 155 -5.37 -3.15 -2.47
C LEU A 155 -6.57 -2.23 -2.32
N TRP A 156 -6.64 -1.50 -1.21
CA TRP A 156 -7.69 -0.53 -0.96
C TRP A 156 -7.09 0.87 -0.78
N HIS A 157 -7.53 1.80 -1.63
CA HIS A 157 -7.35 3.22 -1.40
C HIS A 157 -8.36 3.68 -0.36
N VAL A 158 -7.88 4.13 0.80
CA VAL A 158 -8.71 4.72 1.85
C VAL A 158 -8.58 6.24 1.74
N GLY A 159 -9.65 6.92 1.36
CA GLY A 159 -9.71 8.38 1.27
C GLY A 159 -10.74 8.94 2.25
N GLU A 160 -10.50 10.11 2.80
CA GLU A 160 -11.48 10.83 3.63
C GLU A 160 -11.99 12.04 2.84
N ASN A 161 -13.32 12.14 2.67
CA ASN A 161 -13.92 13.30 2.03
C ASN A 161 -13.89 14.52 2.96
N ASP A 162 -14.23 15.70 2.44
CA ASP A 162 -14.16 16.96 3.20
C ASP A 162 -15.13 17.00 4.40
N ALA A 163 -16.10 16.09 4.45
CA ALA A 163 -17.04 15.90 5.56
C ALA A 163 -16.55 14.88 6.62
N GLY A 164 -15.31 14.38 6.49
CA GLY A 164 -14.73 13.41 7.41
C GLY A 164 -15.20 11.97 7.23
N SER A 165 -15.93 11.68 6.16
CA SER A 165 -16.38 10.32 5.84
C SER A 165 -15.28 9.56 5.11
N ILE A 166 -14.99 8.36 5.60
CA ILE A 166 -14.00 7.47 5.01
C ILE A 166 -14.64 6.73 3.83
N SER A 167 -13.96 6.76 2.69
CA SER A 167 -14.27 6.04 1.46
C SER A 167 -13.16 5.02 1.21
N MET A 168 -13.54 3.81 0.79
CA MET A 168 -12.60 2.76 0.41
C MET A 168 -12.84 2.39 -1.05
N LYS A 169 -11.81 2.46 -1.89
CA LYS A 169 -11.86 2.08 -3.29
C LYS A 169 -10.82 1.01 -3.59
N SER A 170 -11.23 -0.10 -4.19
CA SER A 170 -10.28 -1.13 -4.64
C SER A 170 -9.39 -0.57 -5.76
N LEU A 171 -8.08 -0.72 -5.61
CA LEU A 171 -7.08 -0.39 -6.62
C LEU A 171 -6.62 -1.69 -7.31
N GLY A 172 -7.45 -2.20 -8.20
CA GLY A 172 -7.03 -3.13 -9.25
C GLY A 172 -6.75 -2.37 -10.54
N ARG A 173 -6.04 -2.97 -11.51
CA ARG A 173 -6.15 -2.53 -12.90
C ARG A 173 -7.64 -2.58 -13.28
N ALA A 174 -8.25 -1.43 -13.52
CA ALA A 174 -9.57 -1.41 -14.14
C ALA A 174 -9.42 -1.76 -15.63
N SER A 175 -10.39 -2.51 -16.15
CA SER A 175 -10.59 -3.01 -17.52
C SER A 175 -9.48 -3.93 -18.03
N THR A 176 -9.63 -5.26 -17.98
CA THR A 176 -10.42 -6.00 -18.98
C THR A 176 -11.03 -7.33 -18.50
N GLU A 177 -10.72 -7.83 -17.30
CA GLU A 177 -11.12 -9.20 -16.93
C GLU A 177 -12.60 -9.36 -16.52
N ILE A 178 -13.31 -8.28 -16.18
CA ILE A 178 -14.75 -8.36 -15.85
C ILE A 178 -15.60 -8.51 -17.12
N SER A 179 -15.17 -7.91 -18.23
CA SER A 179 -15.83 -8.03 -19.54
C SER A 179 -15.66 -9.42 -20.17
N ASP A 180 -14.60 -10.16 -19.82
CA ASP A 180 -14.38 -11.53 -20.32
C ASP A 180 -15.08 -12.60 -19.44
N MET A 181 -15.45 -12.27 -18.19
CA MET A 181 -16.21 -13.17 -17.31
C MET A 181 -17.74 -13.05 -17.47
N LEU A 182 -18.22 -11.91 -17.98
CA LEU A 182 -19.62 -11.69 -18.33
C LEU A 182 -19.72 -11.68 -19.86
N GLY A 183 -19.77 -12.87 -20.45
CA GLY A 183 -20.06 -12.97 -21.88
C GLY A 183 -21.37 -12.26 -22.22
N ASN A 184 -21.26 -11.20 -23.01
CA ASN A 184 -22.26 -10.20 -23.43
C ASN A 184 -22.44 -8.98 -22.51
#